data_AF-A0A842YB27-F1
#
_entry.id   AF-A0A842YB27-F1
#
_cell.length_a   1.000
_cell.length_b   1.000
_cell.length_c   1.000
_cell.angle_alpha   90.00
_cell.angle_beta   90.00
_cell.angle_gamma   90.00
#
_symmetry.space_group_name_H-M   'P 1'
#
loop_
_entity.id
_entity.type
_entity.pdbx_description
1 polymer ?
#
loop_
_entity_poly.entity_id
_entity_poly.type
_entity_poly.pdbx_seq_one_letter_code
_entity_poly.pdbx_strand_id
1 'polypeptide(L)'
;MSLTARELLHKLAEDAGLTYPTVAKRINRMMKKGSGLIESVQEIAVEHKLKPNKYNINPVKIVAETEKILREDYTQTLMISAVLGQMIESRGKERFPPPAFFAYTEMLFRISDAPRDVKSETSIEIAERTTRNIELMTTLVSVLCEWSEQGVVGVADDCPDILRDIARAIFRKTKLLQGGLWTCISCGNIVESRETRALMCYECDSKLSGSRSIEDRYESLGENDRRSYGRSTE
;
A
#
# COMPACT_ATOMS: atom_id res chain seq x y z
N MET A 1 -10.53 -17.16 -7.90
CA MET A 1 -9.27 -16.41 -7.97
C MET A 1 -9.31 -15.42 -6.83
N SER A 2 -8.34 -15.46 -5.92
CA SER A 2 -8.37 -14.64 -4.70
C SER A 2 -7.94 -13.21 -5.01
N LEU A 3 -8.45 -12.23 -4.25
CA LEU A 3 -8.02 -10.84 -4.33
C LEU A 3 -6.98 -10.50 -3.28
N THR A 4 -7.02 -11.16 -2.12
CA THR A 4 -6.06 -10.89 -1.03
C THR A 4 -5.20 -12.10 -0.71
N ALA A 5 -4.00 -11.86 -0.17
CA ALA A 5 -3.15 -12.90 0.38
C ALA A 5 -3.88 -13.67 1.49
N ARG A 6 -4.65 -12.97 2.33
CA ARG A 6 -5.44 -13.59 3.41
C ARG A 6 -6.44 -14.63 2.86
N GLU A 7 -7.25 -14.25 1.87
CA GLU A 7 -8.20 -15.16 1.22
C GLU A 7 -7.49 -16.37 0.60
N LEU A 8 -6.36 -16.13 -0.09
CA LEU A 8 -5.57 -17.19 -0.72
C LEU A 8 -5.02 -18.19 0.31
N LEU A 9 -4.47 -17.68 1.42
CA LEU A 9 -3.90 -18.48 2.48
C LEU A 9 -4.97 -19.27 3.25
N HIS A 10 -6.15 -18.68 3.50
CA HIS A 10 -7.28 -19.40 4.09
C HIS A 10 -7.71 -20.57 3.21
N LYS A 11 -7.86 -20.33 1.91
CA LYS A 11 -8.21 -21.39 0.95
C LYS A 11 -7.17 -22.50 0.92
N LEU A 12 -5.88 -22.15 0.85
CA LEU A 12 -4.80 -23.14 0.90
C LEU A 12 -4.83 -23.93 2.21
N ALA A 13 -5.06 -23.27 3.35
CA ALA A 13 -5.13 -23.91 4.65
C ALA A 13 -6.30 -24.92 4.71
N GLU A 14 -7.48 -24.53 4.24
CA GLU A 14 -8.65 -25.40 4.14
C GLU A 14 -8.39 -26.61 3.24
N ASP A 15 -7.93 -26.37 2.00
CA ASP A 15 -7.66 -27.43 1.02
C ASP A 15 -6.56 -28.40 1.50
N ALA A 16 -5.57 -27.91 2.25
CA ALA A 16 -4.45 -28.70 2.77
C ALA A 16 -4.72 -29.39 4.12
N GLY A 17 -5.87 -29.11 4.76
CA GLY A 17 -6.17 -29.60 6.12
C GLY A 17 -5.27 -28.98 7.21
N LEU A 18 -4.80 -27.75 6.99
CA LEU A 18 -3.93 -27.00 7.90
C LEU A 18 -4.67 -25.83 8.55
N THR A 19 -4.10 -25.26 9.61
CA THR A 19 -4.59 -24.00 10.18
C THR A 19 -3.97 -22.80 9.47
N TYR A 20 -4.74 -21.72 9.29
CA TYR A 20 -4.25 -20.47 8.70
C TYR A 20 -2.94 -19.96 9.33
N PRO A 21 -2.78 -19.91 10.67
CA PRO A 21 -1.53 -19.45 11.28
C PRO A 21 -0.31 -20.30 10.91
N THR A 22 -0.50 -21.60 10.68
CA THR A 22 0.58 -22.52 10.26
C THR A 22 1.04 -22.17 8.85
N VAL A 23 0.09 -22.04 7.92
CA VAL A 23 0.36 -21.66 6.53
C VAL A 23 0.99 -20.27 6.46
N ALA A 24 0.43 -19.28 7.14
CA ALA A 24 0.93 -17.91 7.16
C ALA A 24 2.37 -17.81 7.72
N LYS A 25 2.67 -18.51 8.82
CA LYS A 25 4.04 -18.55 9.38
C LYS A 25 5.02 -19.16 8.39
N ARG A 26 4.62 -20.23 7.71
CA ARG A 26 5.48 -20.93 6.74
C ARG A 26 5.79 -20.05 5.54
N ILE A 27 4.77 -19.45 4.93
CA ILE A 27 4.93 -18.52 3.80
C ILE A 27 5.80 -17.33 4.19
N ASN A 28 5.54 -16.70 5.34
CA ASN A 28 6.37 -15.58 5.80
C ASN A 28 7.84 -15.99 5.99
N ARG A 29 8.12 -17.23 6.42
CA ARG A 29 9.50 -17.75 6.52
C ARG A 29 10.14 -17.94 5.16
N MET A 30 9.39 -18.38 4.16
CA MET A 30 9.89 -18.57 2.79
C MET A 30 10.14 -17.23 2.10
N MET A 31 9.21 -16.29 2.23
CA MET A 31 9.36 -14.93 1.70
C MET A 31 10.55 -14.19 2.31
N LYS A 32 10.80 -14.38 3.61
CA LYS A 32 12.02 -13.86 4.27
C LYS A 32 13.32 -14.40 3.65
N LYS A 33 13.29 -15.60 3.08
CA LYS A 33 14.45 -16.23 2.43
C LYS A 33 14.59 -15.86 0.95
N GLY A 34 13.69 -15.05 0.38
CA GLY A 34 13.75 -14.65 -1.02
C GLY A 34 12.57 -15.12 -1.88
N SER A 35 11.77 -16.09 -1.42
CA SER A 35 10.70 -16.66 -2.26
C SER A 35 9.53 -15.69 -2.49
N GLY A 36 8.92 -15.74 -3.67
CA GLY A 36 7.70 -14.97 -3.95
C GLY A 36 6.50 -15.47 -3.13
N LEU A 37 5.48 -14.63 -2.93
CA LEU A 37 4.24 -15.05 -2.25
C LEU A 37 3.57 -16.22 -3.00
N ILE A 38 3.40 -16.09 -4.32
CA ILE A 38 2.71 -17.09 -5.14
C ILE A 38 3.53 -18.36 -5.24
N GLU A 39 4.84 -18.25 -5.45
CA GLU A 39 5.78 -19.37 -5.41
C GLU A 39 5.67 -20.14 -4.09
N SER A 40 5.72 -19.43 -2.95
CA SER A 40 5.63 -20.06 -1.62
C SER A 40 4.30 -20.78 -1.40
N VAL A 41 3.20 -20.21 -1.88
CA VAL A 41 1.87 -20.83 -1.83
C VAL A 41 1.81 -22.09 -2.70
N GLN A 42 2.39 -22.02 -3.91
CA GLN A 42 2.41 -23.14 -4.85
C GLN A 42 3.28 -24.29 -4.34
N GLU A 43 4.41 -24.01 -3.70
CA GLU A 43 5.26 -25.03 -3.06
C GLU A 43 4.49 -25.81 -2.00
N ILE A 44 3.79 -25.11 -1.08
CA ILE A 44 2.95 -25.77 -0.06
C ILE A 44 1.83 -26.59 -0.71
N ALA A 45 1.22 -26.07 -1.79
CA ALA A 45 0.20 -26.81 -2.52
C ALA A 45 0.74 -28.12 -3.13
N VAL A 46 1.96 -28.11 -3.70
CA VAL A 46 2.61 -29.31 -4.25
C VAL A 46 2.84 -30.36 -3.16
N GLU A 47 3.36 -29.96 -2.01
CA GLU A 47 3.63 -30.88 -0.89
C GLU A 47 2.38 -31.59 -0.38
N HIS A 48 1.24 -30.89 -0.40
CA HIS A 48 -0.05 -31.43 0.00
C HIS A 48 -0.82 -32.10 -1.16
N LYS A 49 -0.17 -32.36 -2.30
CA LYS A 49 -0.76 -33.00 -3.50
C LYS A 49 -1.95 -32.23 -4.07
N LEU A 50 -1.97 -30.91 -3.90
CA LEU A 50 -2.97 -30.01 -4.46
C LEU A 50 -2.53 -29.50 -5.84
N LYS A 51 -3.45 -28.90 -6.60
CA LYS A 51 -3.15 -28.31 -7.92
C LYS A 51 -2.60 -26.88 -7.74
N PRO A 52 -1.31 -26.59 -7.97
CA PRO A 52 -0.70 -25.29 -7.62
C PRO A 52 -1.33 -24.11 -8.39
N ASN A 53 -1.66 -24.32 -9.66
CA ASN A 53 -2.25 -23.30 -10.54
C ASN A 53 -3.63 -22.79 -10.07
N LYS A 54 -4.26 -23.44 -9.08
CA LYS A 54 -5.51 -22.97 -8.46
C LYS A 54 -5.31 -21.82 -7.47
N TYR A 55 -4.07 -21.57 -7.06
CA TYR A 55 -3.72 -20.58 -6.04
C TYR A 55 -2.99 -19.42 -6.70
N ASN A 56 -3.76 -18.43 -7.13
CA ASN A 56 -3.26 -17.25 -7.82
C ASN A 56 -3.99 -15.99 -7.35
N ILE A 57 -3.28 -14.87 -7.45
CA ILE A 57 -3.79 -13.52 -7.23
C ILE A 57 -3.56 -12.75 -8.52
N ASN A 58 -4.56 -11.97 -8.93
CA ASN A 58 -4.41 -11.07 -10.05
C ASN A 58 -4.18 -9.64 -9.53
N PRO A 59 -2.95 -9.11 -9.60
CA PRO A 59 -2.64 -7.78 -9.09
C PRO A 59 -3.37 -6.66 -9.84
N VAL A 60 -3.73 -6.87 -11.12
CA VAL A 60 -4.51 -5.90 -11.91
C VAL A 60 -5.92 -5.75 -11.34
N LYS A 61 -6.53 -6.84 -10.86
CA LYS A 61 -7.83 -6.77 -10.18
C LYS A 61 -7.74 -6.08 -8.83
N ILE A 62 -6.63 -6.22 -8.11
CA ILE A 62 -6.39 -5.48 -6.87
C ILE A 62 -6.38 -3.98 -7.15
N VAL A 63 -5.62 -3.55 -8.15
CA VAL A 63 -5.56 -2.15 -8.59
C VAL A 63 -6.94 -1.63 -8.95
N ALA A 64 -7.70 -2.36 -9.78
CA ALA A 64 -9.05 -1.96 -10.17
C ALA A 64 -10.03 -1.83 -8.98
N GLU A 65 -9.97 -2.76 -8.02
CA GLU A 65 -10.81 -2.70 -6.81
C GLU A 65 -10.41 -1.52 -5.90
N THR A 66 -9.10 -1.26 -5.76
CA THR A 66 -8.62 -0.09 -5.03
C THR A 66 -9.05 1.22 -5.69
N GLU A 67 -8.91 1.35 -7.01
CA GLU A 67 -9.37 2.53 -7.74
C GLU A 67 -10.88 2.76 -7.55
N LYS A 68 -11.67 1.69 -7.55
CA LYS A 68 -13.10 1.76 -7.28
C LYS A 68 -13.38 2.34 -5.90
N ILE A 69 -12.71 1.84 -4.86
CA ILE A 69 -12.89 2.35 -3.48
C ILE A 69 -12.49 3.83 -3.40
N LEU A 70 -11.35 4.21 -3.98
CA LEU A 70 -10.84 5.59 -3.86
C LEU A 70 -11.60 6.61 -4.74
N ARG A 71 -12.41 6.16 -5.70
CA ARG A 71 -13.25 7.04 -6.54
C ARG A 71 -14.70 7.12 -6.05
N GLU A 72 -15.07 6.29 -5.08
CA GLU A 72 -16.46 6.19 -4.61
C GLU A 72 -16.90 7.47 -3.89
N ASP A 73 -16.08 7.96 -2.96
CA ASP A 73 -16.32 9.19 -2.20
C ASP A 73 -15.00 9.87 -1.82
N TYR A 74 -14.90 11.17 -2.06
CA TYR A 74 -13.71 11.97 -1.75
C TYR A 74 -13.45 12.09 -0.24
N THR A 75 -14.51 12.30 0.56
CA THR A 75 -14.44 12.38 2.03
C THR A 75 -13.95 11.05 2.60
N GLN A 76 -14.49 9.94 2.11
CA GLN A 76 -14.03 8.60 2.50
C GLN A 76 -12.54 8.42 2.18
N THR A 77 -12.11 8.83 0.99
CA THR A 77 -10.71 8.76 0.57
C THR A 77 -9.78 9.57 1.48
N LEU A 78 -10.19 10.77 1.88
CA LEU A 78 -9.46 11.57 2.86
C LEU A 78 -9.38 10.90 4.24
N MET A 79 -10.47 10.29 4.70
CA MET A 79 -10.49 9.58 5.98
C MET A 79 -9.58 8.34 5.96
N ILE A 80 -9.65 7.55 4.89
CA ILE A 80 -8.72 6.41 4.67
C ILE A 80 -7.28 6.93 4.68
N SER A 81 -6.99 8.02 3.97
CA SER A 81 -5.65 8.62 3.93
C SER A 81 -5.15 9.00 5.33
N ALA A 82 -6.01 9.63 6.13
CA ALA A 82 -5.67 10.06 7.48
C ALA A 82 -5.38 8.87 8.40
N VAL A 83 -6.20 7.80 8.35
CA VAL A 83 -6.00 6.60 9.15
C VAL A 83 -4.70 5.89 8.76
N LEU A 84 -4.45 5.70 7.46
CA LEU A 84 -3.22 5.07 6.99
C LEU A 84 -1.96 5.90 7.32
N GLY A 85 -2.08 7.23 7.27
CA GLY A 85 -1.04 8.16 7.69
C GLY A 85 -0.70 7.98 9.18
N GLN A 86 -1.69 7.91 10.06
CA GLN A 86 -1.45 7.63 11.48
C GLN A 86 -0.81 6.26 11.70
N MET A 87 -1.31 5.22 11.01
CA MET A 87 -0.79 3.87 11.17
C MET A 87 0.67 3.72 10.72
N ILE A 88 1.18 4.51 9.77
CA ILE A 88 2.59 4.40 9.38
C ILE A 88 3.56 4.92 10.46
N GLU A 89 3.08 5.86 11.26
CA GLU A 89 3.80 6.45 12.41
C GLU A 89 3.68 5.60 13.68
N SER A 90 2.62 4.79 13.77
CA SER A 90 2.41 3.88 14.90
C SER A 90 3.57 2.91 15.08
N ARG A 91 3.74 2.42 16.32
CA ARG A 91 4.77 1.43 16.69
C ARG A 91 4.15 0.04 16.86
N GLY A 92 4.97 -0.99 16.71
CA GLY A 92 4.54 -2.37 16.97
C GLY A 92 3.58 -2.91 15.92
N LYS A 93 2.57 -3.68 16.36
CA LYS A 93 1.67 -4.46 15.49
C LYS A 93 0.65 -3.62 14.72
N GLU A 94 0.37 -2.41 15.20
CA GLU A 94 -0.55 -1.46 14.56
C GLU A 94 0.11 -0.69 13.42
N ARG A 95 1.43 -0.83 13.27
CA ARG A 95 2.18 -0.12 12.24
C ARG A 95 1.81 -0.64 10.86
N PHE A 96 1.28 0.23 10.01
CA PHE A 96 1.07 -0.11 8.61
C PHE A 96 2.43 -0.21 7.89
N PRO A 97 2.72 -1.29 7.15
CA PRO A 97 4.01 -1.45 6.50
C PRO A 97 4.29 -0.33 5.50
N PRO A 98 5.45 0.36 5.58
CA PRO A 98 5.75 1.46 4.66
C PRO A 98 5.64 1.12 3.16
N PRO A 99 6.08 -0.06 2.68
CA PRO A 99 5.88 -0.42 1.27
C PRO A 99 4.40 -0.44 0.85
N ALA A 100 3.51 -0.93 1.72
CA ALA A 100 2.07 -0.97 1.47
C ALA A 100 1.46 0.45 1.47
N PHE A 101 1.96 1.32 2.36
CA PHE A 101 1.62 2.74 2.31
C PHE A 101 2.09 3.41 1.01
N PHE A 102 3.27 3.06 0.50
CA PHE A 102 3.74 3.62 -0.76
C PHE A 102 2.87 3.18 -1.93
N ALA A 103 2.46 1.91 -1.97
CA ALA A 103 1.48 1.43 -2.94
C ALA A 103 0.20 2.26 -2.88
N TYR A 104 -0.32 2.53 -1.68
CA TYR A 104 -1.48 3.40 -1.49
C TYR A 104 -1.26 4.81 -2.06
N THR A 105 -0.13 5.45 -1.77
CA THR A 105 0.17 6.78 -2.31
C THR A 105 0.25 6.78 -3.84
N GLU A 106 0.86 5.77 -4.45
CA GLU A 106 0.92 5.63 -5.91
C GLU A 106 -0.48 5.46 -6.51
N MET A 107 -1.36 4.70 -5.86
CA MET A 107 -2.76 4.57 -6.27
C MET A 107 -3.49 5.91 -6.20
N LEU A 108 -3.33 6.67 -5.10
CA LEU A 108 -3.90 8.00 -4.95
C LEU A 108 -3.41 8.99 -6.01
N PHE A 109 -2.13 8.93 -6.42
CA PHE A 109 -1.62 9.81 -7.46
C PHE A 109 -2.14 9.48 -8.86
N ARG A 110 -2.56 8.23 -9.09
CA ARG A 110 -3.05 7.76 -10.40
C ARG A 110 -4.55 7.99 -10.63
N ILE A 111 -5.33 8.17 -9.57
CA ILE A 111 -6.75 8.45 -9.71
C ILE A 111 -6.97 9.92 -10.10
N SER A 112 -7.82 10.14 -11.10
CA SER A 112 -8.44 11.43 -11.34
C SER A 112 -9.28 11.83 -10.13
N ASP A 113 -9.40 13.14 -9.86
CA ASP A 113 -10.12 13.64 -8.68
C ASP A 113 -11.50 12.98 -8.54
N ALA A 114 -11.76 12.44 -7.35
CA ALA A 114 -13.04 11.82 -7.04
C ALA A 114 -14.16 12.89 -7.05
N PRO A 115 -15.39 12.54 -7.44
CA PRO A 115 -16.51 13.46 -7.30
C PRO A 115 -16.62 13.92 -5.84
N ARG A 116 -16.77 15.22 -5.62
CA ARG A 116 -17.12 15.78 -4.30
C ARG A 116 -18.60 15.54 -4.02
N ASP A 117 -19.03 14.30 -4.07
CA ASP A 117 -20.35 13.92 -3.58
C ASP A 117 -20.22 13.64 -2.09
N VAL A 118 -20.98 14.36 -1.27
CA VAL A 118 -20.97 14.16 0.20
C VAL A 118 -22.09 13.18 0.50
N LYS A 119 -21.87 11.88 0.24
CA LYS A 119 -22.79 10.88 0.77
C LYS A 119 -22.54 10.77 2.27
N SER A 120 -23.60 10.77 3.08
CA SER A 120 -23.47 10.59 4.52
C SER A 120 -23.15 9.12 4.82
N GLU A 121 -21.91 8.70 4.60
CA GLU A 121 -21.45 7.38 5.00
C GLU A 121 -21.31 7.28 6.52
N THR A 122 -21.51 6.07 7.03
CA THR A 122 -21.37 5.79 8.46
C THR A 122 -19.91 5.47 8.81
N SER A 123 -19.50 5.71 10.06
CA SER A 123 -18.13 5.41 10.53
C SER A 123 -17.72 3.94 10.39
N ILE A 124 -18.70 3.02 10.37
CA ILE A 124 -18.49 1.58 10.20
C ILE A 124 -18.05 1.26 8.76
N GLU A 125 -18.70 1.85 7.76
CA GLU A 125 -18.34 1.66 6.35
C GLU A 125 -16.90 2.12 6.06
N ILE A 126 -16.51 3.26 6.63
CA ILE A 126 -15.14 3.79 6.49
C ILE A 126 -14.11 2.83 7.11
N ALA A 127 -14.38 2.25 8.27
CA ALA A 127 -13.48 1.30 8.92
C ALA A 127 -13.30 0.01 8.10
N GLU A 128 -14.39 -0.51 7.54
CA GLU A 128 -14.35 -1.69 6.65
C GLU A 128 -13.57 -1.40 5.37
N ARG A 129 -13.81 -0.25 4.73
CA ARG A 129 -13.12 0.17 3.50
C ARG A 129 -11.65 0.47 3.73
N THR A 130 -11.30 1.03 4.88
CA THR A 130 -9.90 1.21 5.30
C THR A 130 -9.22 -0.15 5.48
N THR A 131 -9.85 -1.07 6.21
CA THR A 131 -9.34 -2.43 6.40
C THR A 131 -9.14 -3.15 5.07
N ARG A 132 -10.11 -3.02 4.16
CA ARG A 132 -10.01 -3.59 2.81
C ARG A 132 -8.83 -2.99 2.03
N ASN A 133 -8.63 -1.67 2.09
CA ASN A 133 -7.47 -1.03 1.47
C ASN A 133 -6.14 -1.55 2.05
N ILE A 134 -6.04 -1.71 3.36
CA ILE A 134 -4.85 -2.28 4.02
C ILE A 134 -4.54 -3.66 3.45
N GLU A 135 -5.54 -4.53 3.34
CA GLU A 135 -5.38 -5.87 2.79
C GLU A 135 -4.96 -5.86 1.31
N LEU A 136 -5.62 -5.05 0.50
CA LEU A 136 -5.36 -4.92 -0.92
C LEU A 136 -3.94 -4.40 -1.17
N MET A 137 -3.53 -3.34 -0.48
CA MET A 137 -2.19 -2.75 -0.63
C MET A 137 -1.09 -3.68 -0.12
N THR A 138 -1.29 -4.32 1.03
CA THR A 138 -0.31 -5.27 1.55
C THR A 138 -0.16 -6.46 0.59
N THR A 139 -1.28 -6.97 0.06
CA THR A 139 -1.27 -8.03 -0.95
C THR A 139 -0.58 -7.57 -2.23
N LEU A 140 -0.89 -6.38 -2.73
CA LEU A 140 -0.34 -5.83 -3.96
C LEU A 140 1.19 -5.77 -3.89
N VAL A 141 1.75 -5.22 -2.81
CA VAL A 141 3.22 -5.20 -2.65
C VAL A 141 3.78 -6.60 -2.55
N SER A 142 3.09 -7.52 -1.88
CA SER A 142 3.53 -8.91 -1.73
C SER A 142 3.65 -9.67 -3.05
N VAL A 143 2.88 -9.26 -4.06
CA VAL A 143 2.90 -9.86 -5.41
C VAL A 143 3.68 -9.05 -6.44
N LEU A 144 3.93 -7.75 -6.21
CA LEU A 144 4.69 -6.91 -7.14
C LEU A 144 6.18 -6.82 -6.81
N CYS A 145 6.57 -7.12 -5.58
CA CYS A 145 7.93 -6.89 -5.07
C CYS A 145 8.58 -8.18 -4.58
N GLU A 146 9.90 -8.22 -4.68
CA GLU A 146 10.73 -9.27 -4.07
C GLU A 146 11.04 -8.95 -2.62
N TRP A 147 11.08 -9.97 -1.78
CA TRP A 147 11.23 -9.84 -0.33
C TRP A 147 12.46 -10.57 0.18
N SER A 148 13.06 -10.01 1.24
CA SER A 148 14.07 -10.66 2.05
C SER A 148 13.84 -10.37 3.53
N GLU A 149 14.73 -10.85 4.40
CA GLU A 149 14.73 -10.49 5.82
C GLU A 149 14.86 -8.99 6.06
N GLN A 150 15.50 -8.25 5.14
CA GLN A 150 15.66 -6.80 5.21
C GLN A 150 14.46 -6.03 4.66
N GLY A 151 13.43 -6.71 4.13
CA GLY A 151 12.24 -6.12 3.53
C GLY A 151 12.25 -6.21 2.01
N VAL A 152 11.72 -5.21 1.31
CA VAL A 152 11.67 -5.21 -0.15
C VAL A 152 13.08 -5.02 -0.74
N VAL A 153 13.46 -5.91 -1.67
CA VAL A 153 14.81 -5.92 -2.30
C VAL A 153 14.79 -5.72 -3.81
N GLY A 154 13.62 -5.85 -4.45
CA GLY A 154 13.48 -5.72 -5.90
C GLY A 154 12.02 -5.66 -6.35
N VAL A 155 11.84 -5.60 -7.66
CA VAL A 155 10.54 -5.81 -8.32
C VAL A 155 10.49 -7.27 -8.73
N ALA A 156 9.36 -7.95 -8.47
CA ALA A 156 9.22 -9.36 -8.80
C ALA A 156 9.35 -9.61 -10.31
N ASP A 157 10.02 -10.70 -10.69
CA ASP A 157 10.21 -11.08 -12.09
C ASP A 157 8.89 -11.31 -12.85
N ASP A 158 7.87 -11.80 -12.15
CA ASP A 158 6.53 -12.05 -12.68
C ASP A 158 5.57 -10.84 -12.54
N CYS A 159 6.10 -9.67 -12.17
CA CYS A 159 5.35 -8.42 -12.10
C CYS A 159 4.78 -8.06 -13.49
N PRO A 160 3.45 -7.87 -13.63
CA PRO A 160 2.87 -7.50 -14.92
C PRO A 160 3.42 -6.17 -15.44
N ASP A 161 3.70 -6.09 -16.74
CA ASP A 161 4.29 -4.90 -17.38
C ASP A 161 3.53 -3.61 -17.07
N ILE A 162 2.20 -3.66 -17.11
CA ILE A 162 1.31 -2.52 -16.82
C ILE A 162 1.40 -2.02 -15.37
N LEU A 163 1.98 -2.80 -14.46
CA LEU A 163 2.16 -2.47 -13.04
C LEU A 163 3.63 -2.27 -12.65
N ARG A 164 4.60 -2.47 -13.56
CA ARG A 164 6.03 -2.31 -13.26
C ARG A 164 6.38 -0.92 -12.76
N ASP A 165 5.73 0.12 -13.26
CA ASP A 165 6.02 1.50 -12.83
C ASP A 165 5.61 1.73 -11.37
N ILE A 166 4.44 1.22 -10.95
CA ILE A 166 4.03 1.22 -9.54
C ILE A 166 5.05 0.44 -8.71
N ALA A 167 5.41 -0.78 -9.15
CA ALA A 167 6.35 -1.63 -8.41
C ALA A 167 7.72 -0.97 -8.23
N ARG A 168 8.25 -0.34 -9.29
CA ARG A 168 9.50 0.43 -9.25
C ARG A 168 9.41 1.63 -8.32
N ALA A 169 8.29 2.35 -8.31
CA ALA A 169 8.08 3.47 -7.41
C ALA A 169 8.06 3.01 -5.94
N ILE A 170 7.33 1.93 -5.63
CA ILE A 170 7.30 1.31 -4.29
C ILE A 170 8.72 0.88 -3.87
N PHE A 171 9.44 0.20 -4.74
CA PHE A 171 10.82 -0.25 -4.48
C PHE A 171 11.74 0.94 -4.17
N ARG A 172 11.75 1.96 -5.03
CA ARG A 172 12.60 3.16 -4.85
C ARG A 172 12.28 3.89 -3.54
N LYS A 173 11.00 4.12 -3.24
CA LYS A 173 10.56 4.75 -1.99
C LYS A 173 10.95 3.90 -0.78
N THR A 174 10.84 2.58 -0.88
CA THR A 174 11.28 1.66 0.19
C THR A 174 12.77 1.71 0.41
N LYS A 175 13.59 1.75 -0.66
CA LYS A 175 15.04 1.88 -0.54
C LYS A 175 15.46 3.22 0.06
N LEU A 176 14.81 4.31 -0.33
CA LEU A 176 15.04 5.62 0.25
C LEU A 176 14.77 5.59 1.77
N LEU A 177 13.63 5.04 2.17
CA LEU A 177 13.26 4.91 3.59
C LEU A 177 14.23 3.99 4.37
N GLN A 178 14.63 2.87 3.78
CA GLN A 178 15.64 1.98 4.37
C GLN A 178 17.00 2.67 4.55
N GLY A 179 17.32 3.65 3.70
CA GLY A 179 18.50 4.51 3.82
C GLY A 179 18.37 5.65 4.84
N GLY A 180 17.25 5.76 5.56
CA GLY A 180 17.00 6.82 6.54
C GLY A 180 16.52 8.14 5.94
N LEU A 181 16.08 8.13 4.68
CA LEU A 181 15.60 9.30 3.96
C LEU A 181 14.14 9.14 3.54
N TRP A 182 13.45 10.26 3.32
CA TRP A 182 12.05 10.24 2.90
C TRP A 182 11.71 11.44 2.02
N THR A 183 10.85 11.24 1.03
CA THR A 183 10.30 12.31 0.20
C THR A 183 9.03 12.87 0.84
N CYS A 184 9.10 14.07 1.42
CA CYS A 184 7.97 14.73 2.04
C CYS A 184 6.74 14.73 1.11
N ILE A 185 5.61 14.21 1.59
CA ILE A 185 4.39 14.05 0.77
C ILE A 185 3.80 15.38 0.29
N SER A 186 4.07 16.47 1.02
CA SER A 186 3.53 17.81 0.70
C SER A 186 4.39 18.58 -0.30
N CYS A 187 5.69 18.78 -0.01
CA CYS A 187 6.57 19.59 -0.85
C CYS A 187 7.50 18.80 -1.80
N GLY A 188 7.57 17.47 -1.68
CA GLY A 188 8.44 16.63 -2.50
C GLY A 188 9.93 16.69 -2.15
N ASN A 189 10.34 17.42 -1.11
CA ASN A 189 11.74 17.47 -0.68
C ASN A 189 12.17 16.17 -0.01
N ILE A 190 13.42 15.76 -0.25
CA ILE A 190 14.05 14.64 0.45
C ILE A 190 14.56 15.14 1.80
N VAL A 191 14.13 14.49 2.87
CA VAL A 191 14.47 14.82 4.26
C VAL A 191 14.87 13.57 5.02
N GLU A 192 15.52 13.73 6.18
CA GLU A 192 15.81 12.60 7.05
C GLU A 192 14.50 12.01 7.61
N SER A 193 14.34 10.70 7.53
CA SER A 193 13.08 10.04 7.94
C SER A 193 12.76 10.27 9.42
N ARG A 194 13.77 10.44 10.26
CA ARG A 194 13.62 10.73 11.70
C ARG A 194 13.07 12.13 12.00
N GLU A 195 13.17 13.05 11.03
CA GLU A 195 12.69 14.43 11.14
C GLU A 195 11.28 14.58 10.55
N THR A 196 10.68 13.48 10.07
CA THR A 196 9.34 13.48 9.51
C THR A 196 8.28 13.18 10.56
N ARG A 197 7.13 13.85 10.43
CA ARG A 197 5.88 13.54 11.12
C ARG A 197 4.79 13.38 10.07
N ALA A 198 3.99 12.33 10.17
CA ALA A 198 3.02 11.96 9.12
C ALA A 198 3.62 11.97 7.72
N LEU A 199 4.89 11.58 7.58
CA LEU A 199 5.63 11.60 6.31
C LEU A 199 5.74 13.00 5.66
N MET A 200 5.58 14.07 6.45
CA MET A 200 5.85 15.45 6.06
C MET A 200 7.14 15.92 6.71
N CYS A 201 7.85 16.83 6.02
CA CYS A 201 8.98 17.53 6.64
C CYS A 201 8.48 18.51 7.71
N TYR A 202 9.36 18.86 8.64
CA TYR A 202 9.08 19.80 9.72
C TYR A 202 8.45 21.13 9.24
N GLU A 203 8.93 21.67 8.11
CA GLU A 203 8.39 22.91 7.54
C GLU A 203 6.94 22.79 7.08
N CYS A 204 6.57 21.65 6.48
CA CYS A 204 5.19 21.41 6.04
C CYS A 204 4.27 21.12 7.23
N ASP A 205 4.74 20.33 8.20
CA ASP A 205 4.02 20.01 9.43
C ASP A 205 3.75 21.25 10.30
N SER A 206 4.75 22.13 10.44
CA SER A 206 4.63 23.38 11.21
C SER A 206 3.65 24.38 10.57
N LYS A 207 3.60 24.46 9.24
CA LYS A 207 2.58 25.26 8.53
C LYS A 207 1.16 24.78 8.80
N LEU A 208 0.98 23.46 8.95
CA LEU A 208 -0.33 22.88 9.29
C LEU A 208 -0.70 23.13 10.75
N SER A 209 0.29 23.17 11.65
CA SER A 209 0.07 23.39 13.08
C SER A 209 -0.14 24.87 13.44
N GLY A 210 0.35 25.80 12.60
CA GLY A 210 0.29 27.25 12.82
C GLY A 210 -0.94 27.98 12.26
N SER A 211 -1.77 27.33 11.44
CA SER A 211 -2.96 27.96 10.85
C SER A 211 -4.12 28.02 11.84
N ARG A 212 -4.50 29.23 12.26
CA ARG A 212 -5.79 29.49 12.90
C ARG A 212 -6.90 29.24 11.87
N SER A 213 -7.94 28.52 12.30
CA SER A 213 -9.17 28.12 11.60
C SER A 213 -9.03 27.24 10.33
N ILE A 214 -9.96 26.30 10.20
CA ILE A 214 -10.14 25.43 9.02
C ILE A 214 -10.71 26.21 7.83
N GLU A 215 -11.34 27.36 8.09
CA GLU A 215 -11.99 28.22 7.09
C GLU A 215 -10.98 28.89 6.15
N ASP A 216 -9.80 29.29 6.63
CA ASP A 216 -8.75 29.92 5.80
C ASP A 216 -8.06 28.93 4.82
N ARG A 217 -8.22 27.61 5.03
CA ARG A 217 -7.60 26.58 4.19
C ARG A 217 -8.35 26.29 2.90
N TYR A 218 -9.66 26.52 2.85
CA TYR A 218 -10.45 26.17 1.67
C TYR A 218 -10.30 27.18 0.52
N GLU A 219 -9.96 28.43 0.81
CA GLU A 219 -9.75 29.46 -0.22
C GLU A 219 -8.36 29.41 -0.87
N SER A 220 -7.35 28.79 -0.25
CA SER A 220 -5.96 28.78 -0.74
C SER A 220 -5.52 27.51 -1.48
N LEU A 221 -6.34 26.45 -1.48
CA LEU A 221 -6.03 25.18 -2.17
C LEU A 221 -6.37 25.20 -3.69
N GLY A 222 -6.73 26.37 -4.23
CA GLY A 222 -7.11 26.54 -5.63
C GLY A 222 -5.97 26.49 -6.64
N GLU A 223 -4.71 26.67 -6.22
CA GLU A 223 -3.57 26.67 -7.15
C GLU A 223 -2.34 26.11 -6.43
N ASN A 224 -1.87 24.92 -6.84
CA ASN A 224 -0.43 24.67 -6.96
C ASN A 224 -0.13 23.36 -7.69
N ASP A 225 0.71 23.49 -8.71
CA ASP A 225 1.24 22.46 -9.59
C ASP A 225 1.76 21.23 -8.83
N ARG A 226 1.15 20.07 -9.10
CA ARG A 226 1.74 18.76 -8.83
C ARG A 226 2.99 18.60 -9.70
N ARG A 227 4.15 19.08 -9.23
CA ARG A 227 5.46 18.72 -9.82
C ARG A 227 5.76 17.26 -9.51
N SER A 228 5.35 16.41 -10.44
CA SER A 228 5.73 15.00 -10.53
C SER A 228 7.23 14.87 -10.80
N TYR A 229 7.94 14.09 -9.98
CA TYR A 229 9.29 13.62 -10.30
C TYR A 229 9.19 12.24 -10.93
N GLY A 230 9.53 12.13 -12.22
CA GLY A 230 9.57 10.84 -12.93
C GLY A 230 9.39 10.90 -14.45
N ARG A 231 9.00 12.03 -15.04
CA ARG A 231 9.06 12.20 -16.50
C ARG A 231 10.41 12.78 -16.91
N SER A 232 11.24 11.95 -17.53
CA SER A 232 12.24 12.44 -18.47
C SER A 232 11.49 13.17 -19.59
N THR A 233 11.72 14.47 -19.71
CA THR A 233 11.27 15.25 -20.86
C THR A 233 12.20 14.95 -22.04
N GLU A 234 11.65 14.38 -23.12
CA GLU A 234 12.13 14.71 -24.47
C GLU A 234 11.59 16.09 -24.85
#